data_AF-A0A382TV58-F1
#
_entry.id   AF-A0A382TV58-F1
#
_cell.length_a   1.000
_cell.length_b   1.000
_cell.length_c   1.000
_cell.angle_alpha   90.00
_cell.angle_beta   90.00
_cell.angle_gamma   90.00
#
_symmetry.space_group_name_H-M   'P 1'
#
loop_
_entity.id
_entity.type
_entity.pdbx_description
1 polymer ?
#
loop_
_entity_poly.entity_id
_entity_poly.type
_entity_poly.pdbx_seq_one_letter_code
_entity_poly.pdbx_strand_id
1 'polypeptide(L)'
;KAPTALEKTLAVLSIEGQILETQQLLGFTEYIASVNEVRKAICTLPRKAFPILHSLATQVRRFDAELKRVNQLITATGEIIDSASPTLKTVRERLRTQRRHLHITMESYISNKETGSYLQENIVTDRNGRFVLIVKTAHRKNLPGIVHGSSSSGASLFLEPLNTVDINNDIVALVEQEQIEIRKILLELTDIFRERSSDLNQTIDAITKIDVIHAKACFSKLVGGIEPTLSTDGTLELRSARHPLLMPAVRERLRNAGQTTVDQSSVNEQIPSEPVPVNLLLIPPITTLVITGPNTGG
;
A
#
# COMPACT_ATOMS: atom_id res chain seq x y z
N LYS A 1 -6.35 7.91 5.80
CA LYS A 1 -6.19 8.20 4.35
C LYS A 1 -6.34 6.88 3.61
N ALA A 2 -7.05 6.85 2.49
CA ALA A 2 -7.08 5.65 1.65
C ALA A 2 -5.65 5.30 1.16
N PRO A 3 -5.30 4.01 1.05
CA PRO A 3 -4.02 3.61 0.49
C PRO A 3 -3.95 4.03 -0.99
N THR A 4 -2.77 4.44 -1.45
CA THR A 4 -2.54 4.91 -2.83
C THR A 4 -2.88 3.85 -3.88
N ALA A 5 -2.89 2.57 -3.49
CA ALA A 5 -3.22 1.44 -4.35
C ALA A 5 -4.67 0.94 -4.21
N LEU A 6 -5.57 1.65 -3.51
CA LEU A 6 -6.93 1.15 -3.22
C LEU A 6 -7.68 0.73 -4.49
N GLU A 7 -7.66 1.54 -5.55
CA GLU A 7 -8.31 1.21 -6.82
C GLU A 7 -7.75 -0.08 -7.45
N LYS A 8 -6.43 -0.28 -7.37
CA LYS A 8 -5.78 -1.52 -7.85
C LYS A 8 -6.19 -2.71 -6.99
N THR A 9 -6.25 -2.55 -5.67
CA THR A 9 -6.72 -3.58 -4.74
C THR A 9 -8.16 -4.00 -5.07
N LEU A 10 -9.05 -3.04 -5.32
CA LEU A 10 -10.44 -3.33 -5.69
C LEU A 10 -10.56 -4.00 -7.06
N ALA A 11 -9.73 -3.62 -8.02
CA ALA A 11 -9.67 -4.28 -9.33
C ALA A 11 -9.17 -5.73 -9.23
N VAL A 12 -8.24 -6.02 -8.31
CA VAL A 12 -7.80 -7.40 -8.04
C VAL A 12 -8.94 -8.21 -7.39
N LEU A 13 -9.68 -7.61 -6.46
CA LEU A 13 -10.80 -8.27 -5.80
C LEU A 13 -11.95 -8.61 -6.75
N SER A 14 -12.15 -7.83 -7.83
CA SER A 14 -13.22 -8.09 -8.80
C SER A 14 -12.91 -9.23 -9.79
N ILE A 15 -11.66 -9.69 -9.86
CA ILE A 15 -11.23 -10.76 -10.77
C ILE A 15 -11.03 -12.05 -9.96
N GLU A 16 -11.74 -13.10 -10.35
CA GLU A 16 -11.63 -14.42 -9.73
C GLU A 16 -10.23 -15.03 -9.96
N GLY A 17 -9.67 -15.66 -8.93
CA GLY A 17 -8.36 -16.33 -8.99
C GLY A 17 -7.13 -15.40 -8.94
N GLN A 18 -7.33 -14.08 -8.96
CA GLN A 18 -6.27 -13.11 -8.63
C GLN A 18 -6.05 -13.06 -7.12
N ILE A 19 -4.82 -12.76 -6.71
CA ILE A 19 -4.42 -12.69 -5.30
C ILE A 19 -4.00 -11.28 -4.95
N LEU A 20 -4.31 -10.86 -3.72
CA LEU A 20 -3.64 -9.72 -3.11
C LEU A 20 -2.34 -10.21 -2.46
N GLU A 21 -1.23 -9.54 -2.76
CA GLU A 21 0.05 -9.80 -2.10
C GLU A 21 -0.01 -9.37 -0.63
N THR A 22 0.93 -9.86 0.20
CA THR A 22 0.93 -9.61 1.65
C THR A 22 0.87 -8.12 2.00
N GLN A 23 1.66 -7.29 1.31
CA GLN A 23 1.67 -5.84 1.53
C GLN A 23 0.36 -5.17 1.12
N GLN A 24 -0.28 -5.65 0.06
CA GLN A 24 -1.58 -5.14 -0.38
C GLN A 24 -2.67 -5.51 0.61
N LEU A 25 -2.68 -6.75 1.12
CA LEU A 25 -3.60 -7.19 2.17
C LEU A 25 -3.43 -6.36 3.44
N LEU A 26 -2.19 -6.14 3.91
CA LEU A 26 -1.95 -5.32 5.11
C LEU A 26 -2.42 -3.87 4.93
N GLY A 27 -2.06 -3.23 3.81
CA GLY A 27 -2.54 -1.85 3.55
C GLY A 27 -4.06 -1.78 3.44
N PHE A 28 -4.71 -2.83 2.92
CA PHE A 28 -6.16 -2.92 2.82
C PHE A 28 -6.82 -3.15 4.18
N THR A 29 -6.26 -4.01 5.04
CA THR A 29 -6.79 -4.24 6.39
C THR A 29 -6.60 -3.02 7.29
N GLU A 30 -5.48 -2.31 7.18
CA GLU A 30 -5.26 -1.02 7.86
C GLU A 30 -6.32 0.01 7.45
N TYR A 31 -6.60 0.09 6.15
CA TYR A 31 -7.65 0.96 5.64
C TYR A 31 -9.01 0.62 6.23
N ILE A 32 -9.45 -0.65 6.12
CA ILE A 32 -10.74 -1.10 6.67
C ILE A 32 -10.82 -0.88 8.19
N ALA A 33 -9.73 -1.13 8.92
CA ALA A 33 -9.67 -0.86 10.36
C ALA A 33 -9.87 0.62 10.66
N SER A 34 -9.26 1.52 9.87
CA SER A 34 -9.48 2.97 10.02
C SER A 34 -10.95 3.36 9.74
N VAL A 35 -11.59 2.71 8.77
CA VAL A 35 -13.03 2.92 8.47
C VAL A 35 -13.91 2.49 9.63
N ASN A 36 -13.60 1.35 10.27
CA ASN A 36 -14.30 0.88 11.46
C ASN A 36 -14.20 1.88 12.63
N GLU A 37 -13.03 2.48 12.85
CA GLU A 37 -12.84 3.50 13.89
C GLU A 37 -13.62 4.79 13.58
N VAL A 38 -13.63 5.26 12.34
CA VAL A 38 -14.45 6.41 11.93
C VAL A 38 -15.92 6.15 12.19
N ARG A 39 -16.41 4.97 11.78
CA ARG A 39 -17.79 4.56 12.04
C ARG A 39 -18.09 4.56 13.54
N LYS A 40 -17.22 3.95 14.35
CA LYS A 40 -17.39 3.88 15.80
C LYS A 40 -17.46 5.27 16.42
N ALA A 41 -16.57 6.17 16.03
CA ALA A 41 -16.56 7.56 16.48
C ALA A 41 -17.84 8.31 16.09
N ILE A 42 -18.40 8.08 14.89
CA ILE A 42 -19.69 8.67 14.50
C ILE A 42 -20.84 8.10 15.35
N CYS A 43 -20.84 6.79 15.59
CA CYS A 43 -21.91 6.13 16.33
C CYS A 43 -21.98 6.56 17.81
N THR A 44 -20.91 7.11 18.40
CA THR A 44 -20.94 7.67 19.76
C THR A 44 -21.54 9.08 19.82
N LEU A 45 -21.69 9.77 18.68
CA LEU A 45 -22.30 11.10 18.61
C LEU A 45 -23.83 11.05 18.82
N PRO A 46 -24.45 12.11 19.35
CA PRO A 46 -25.91 12.16 19.55
C PRO A 46 -26.66 12.04 18.22
N ARG A 47 -27.37 10.92 18.03
CA ARG A 47 -28.08 10.57 16.78
C ARG A 47 -29.08 11.62 16.31
N LYS A 48 -29.79 12.27 17.26
CA LYS A 48 -30.77 13.32 16.93
C LYS A 48 -30.13 14.58 16.34
N ALA A 49 -28.91 14.90 16.72
CA ALA A 49 -28.19 16.07 16.21
C ALA A 49 -27.57 15.81 14.83
N PHE A 50 -27.18 14.56 14.54
CA PHE A 50 -26.48 14.20 13.30
C PHE A 50 -27.13 13.02 12.56
N PRO A 51 -28.41 13.12 12.14
CA PRO A 51 -29.16 11.99 11.57
C PRO A 51 -28.56 11.50 10.24
N ILE A 52 -28.11 12.40 9.38
CA ILE A 52 -27.50 12.07 8.07
C ILE A 52 -26.18 11.32 8.27
N LEU A 53 -25.34 11.80 9.19
CA LEU A 53 -24.03 11.19 9.46
C LEU A 53 -24.20 9.79 10.06
N HIS A 54 -25.16 9.61 10.95
CA HIS A 54 -25.54 8.28 11.47
C HIS A 54 -26.04 7.36 10.36
N SER A 55 -26.89 7.86 9.44
CA SER A 55 -27.38 7.07 8.31
C SER A 55 -26.23 6.55 7.42
N LEU A 56 -25.20 7.38 7.19
CA LEU A 56 -24.02 6.96 6.43
C LEU A 56 -23.18 5.94 7.22
N ALA A 57 -22.94 6.18 8.52
CA ALA A 57 -22.19 5.26 9.37
C ALA A 57 -22.87 3.89 9.53
N THR A 58 -24.20 3.80 9.42
CA THR A 58 -24.91 2.52 9.41
C THR A 58 -24.74 1.72 8.11
N GLN A 59 -24.36 2.37 7.00
CA GLN A 59 -24.09 1.69 5.73
C GLN A 59 -22.68 1.07 5.70
N VAL A 60 -21.76 1.55 6.55
CA VAL A 60 -20.42 0.97 6.71
C VAL A 60 -20.52 -0.39 7.40
N ARG A 61 -20.09 -1.44 6.69
CA ARG A 61 -20.09 -2.82 7.17
C ARG A 61 -18.85 -3.12 8.01
N ARG A 62 -18.97 -4.10 8.92
CA ARG A 62 -17.85 -4.61 9.73
C ARG A 62 -17.20 -5.78 9.02
N PHE A 63 -15.88 -5.82 9.15
CA PHE A 63 -15.01 -6.89 8.64
C PHE A 63 -14.10 -7.44 9.76
N ASP A 64 -14.58 -7.45 11.00
CA ASP A 64 -13.76 -7.78 12.18
C ASP A 64 -13.18 -9.21 12.10
N ALA A 65 -13.94 -10.15 11.51
CA ALA A 65 -13.51 -11.53 11.35
C ALA A 65 -12.39 -11.65 10.31
N GLU A 66 -12.52 -10.95 9.19
CA GLU A 66 -11.58 -10.92 8.08
C GLU A 66 -10.28 -10.21 8.50
N LEU A 67 -10.38 -9.06 9.17
CA LEU A 67 -9.24 -8.36 9.76
C LEU A 67 -8.48 -9.26 10.74
N LYS A 68 -9.22 -9.94 11.64
CA LYS A 68 -8.61 -10.87 12.60
C LYS A 68 -7.92 -12.03 11.89
N ARG A 69 -8.54 -12.58 10.83
CA ARG A 69 -7.98 -13.69 10.05
C ARG A 69 -6.67 -13.30 9.37
N VAL A 70 -6.61 -12.12 8.73
CA VAL A 70 -5.36 -11.62 8.12
C VAL A 70 -4.27 -11.43 9.17
N ASN A 71 -4.58 -10.76 10.30
CA ASN A 71 -3.62 -10.52 11.37
C ASN A 71 -3.15 -11.80 12.09
N GLN A 72 -3.91 -12.89 11.99
CA GLN A 72 -3.51 -14.20 12.49
C GLN A 72 -2.57 -14.95 11.55
N LEU A 73 -2.51 -14.60 10.25
CA LEU A 73 -1.71 -15.32 9.27
C LEU A 73 -0.52 -14.52 8.74
N ILE A 74 -0.60 -13.18 8.77
CA ILE A 74 0.42 -12.28 8.26
C ILE A 74 0.95 -11.43 9.42
N THR A 75 2.27 -11.40 9.58
CA THR A 75 2.94 -10.55 10.56
C THR A 75 2.87 -9.07 10.16
N ALA A 76 3.16 -8.17 11.09
CA ALA A 76 3.27 -6.74 10.79
C ALA A 76 4.35 -6.40 9.75
N THR A 77 5.33 -7.27 9.54
CA THR A 77 6.37 -7.11 8.51
C THR A 77 5.94 -7.59 7.13
N GLY A 78 4.78 -8.24 7.00
CA GLY A 78 4.28 -8.80 5.74
C GLY A 78 4.73 -10.23 5.46
N GLU A 79 5.24 -10.94 6.47
CA GLU A 79 5.59 -12.35 6.35
C GLU A 79 4.42 -13.25 6.76
N ILE A 80 4.18 -14.33 6.01
CA ILE A 80 3.20 -15.34 6.40
C ILE A 80 3.80 -16.22 7.49
N ILE A 81 3.08 -16.43 8.60
CA ILE A 81 3.56 -17.23 9.72
C ILE A 81 3.67 -18.72 9.36
N ASP A 82 4.61 -19.44 9.98
CA ASP A 82 4.81 -20.88 9.73
C ASP A 82 3.54 -21.70 10.00
N SER A 83 2.75 -21.30 11.00
CA SER A 83 1.51 -21.98 11.38
C SER A 83 0.29 -21.54 10.59
N ALA A 84 0.47 -20.82 9.48
CA ALA A 84 -0.66 -20.39 8.63
C ALA A 84 -1.38 -21.58 8.00
N SER A 85 -0.63 -22.64 7.65
CA SER A 85 -1.19 -23.96 7.33
C SER A 85 -0.26 -25.09 7.82
N PRO A 86 -0.80 -26.29 8.14
CA PRO A 86 0.00 -27.46 8.52
C PRO A 86 0.99 -27.89 7.43
N THR A 87 0.57 -27.74 6.18
CA THR A 87 1.34 -27.96 4.95
C THR A 87 2.52 -26.99 4.87
N LEU A 88 2.30 -25.69 5.03
CA LEU A 88 3.36 -24.68 5.02
C LEU A 88 4.39 -24.94 6.12
N LYS A 89 3.92 -25.27 7.33
CA LYS A 89 4.79 -25.61 8.46
C LYS A 89 5.72 -26.79 8.11
N THR A 90 5.14 -27.86 7.58
CA THR A 90 5.89 -29.08 7.22
C THR A 90 6.91 -28.80 6.12
N VAL A 91 6.53 -28.04 5.08
CA VAL A 91 7.43 -27.64 4.00
C VAL A 91 8.60 -26.80 4.53
N ARG A 92 8.33 -25.80 5.37
CA ARG A 92 9.38 -24.94 5.97
C ARG A 92 10.31 -25.71 6.90
N GLU A 93 9.80 -26.64 7.70
CA GLU A 93 10.62 -27.51 8.56
C GLU A 93 11.56 -28.40 7.73
N ARG A 94 11.04 -29.01 6.66
CA ARG A 94 11.86 -29.79 5.71
C ARG A 94 12.89 -28.92 5.02
N LEU A 95 12.51 -27.73 4.56
CA LEU A 95 13.41 -26.76 3.94
C LEU A 95 14.56 -26.38 4.87
N ARG A 96 14.27 -26.04 6.14
CA ARG A 96 15.28 -25.73 7.16
C ARG A 96 16.23 -26.91 7.39
N THR A 97 15.70 -28.12 7.45
CA THR A 97 16.48 -29.34 7.65
C THR A 97 17.41 -29.61 6.46
N GLN A 98 16.89 -29.57 5.24
CA GLN A 98 17.69 -29.80 4.03
C GLN A 98 18.74 -28.71 3.81
N ARG A 99 18.41 -27.44 4.07
CA ARG A 99 19.39 -26.34 4.02
C ARG A 99 20.52 -26.53 5.03
N ARG A 100 20.20 -26.95 6.26
CA ARG A 100 21.22 -27.26 7.27
C ARG A 100 22.10 -28.43 6.84
N HIS A 101 21.50 -29.51 6.32
CA HIS A 101 22.23 -30.67 5.83
C HIS A 101 23.20 -30.27 4.70
N LEU A 102 22.70 -29.52 3.70
CA LEU A 102 23.49 -29.00 2.60
C LEU A 102 24.65 -28.11 3.07
N HIS A 103 24.38 -27.20 4.01
CA HIS A 103 25.41 -26.32 4.55
C HIS A 103 26.53 -27.12 5.21
N ILE A 104 26.20 -28.11 6.05
CA ILE A 104 27.19 -28.99 6.69
C ILE A 104 28.01 -29.74 5.64
N THR A 105 27.36 -30.28 4.60
CA THR A 105 28.06 -30.97 3.50
C THR A 105 29.00 -30.02 2.75
N MET A 106 28.55 -28.81 2.40
CA MET A 106 29.38 -27.82 1.71
C MET A 106 30.56 -27.34 2.57
N GLU A 107 30.34 -27.16 3.87
CA GLU A 107 31.37 -26.72 4.82
C GLU A 107 32.42 -27.81 5.06
N SER A 108 32.05 -29.09 4.92
CA SER A 108 33.01 -30.20 4.90
C SER A 108 33.99 -30.14 3.72
N TYR A 109 33.54 -29.64 2.56
CA TYR A 109 34.43 -29.42 1.41
C TYR A 109 35.37 -28.24 1.61
N ILE A 110 34.89 -27.17 2.25
CA ILE A 110 35.73 -26.00 2.56
C ILE A 110 36.78 -26.34 3.62
N SER A 111 36.40 -27.09 4.66
CA SER A 111 37.30 -27.45 5.76
C SER A 111 38.31 -28.54 5.40
N ASN A 112 38.03 -29.35 4.37
CA ASN A 112 38.99 -30.33 3.86
C ASN A 112 40.17 -29.61 3.17
N LYS A 113 41.38 -29.78 3.70
CA LYS A 113 42.61 -29.13 3.19
C LYS A 113 42.85 -29.36 1.69
N GLU A 114 42.54 -30.55 1.20
CA GLU A 114 42.74 -30.87 -0.21
C GLU A 114 41.72 -30.12 -1.09
N THR A 115 40.43 -30.20 -0.72
CA THR A 115 39.37 -29.55 -1.50
C THR A 115 39.45 -28.02 -1.39
N GLY A 116 39.75 -27.48 -0.22
CA GLY A 116 39.94 -26.04 -0.01
C GLY A 116 41.06 -25.44 -0.88
N SER A 117 42.09 -26.22 -1.23
CA SER A 117 43.15 -25.75 -2.14
C SER A 117 42.66 -25.50 -3.58
N TYR A 118 41.63 -26.26 -3.99
CA TYR A 118 40.99 -26.16 -5.31
C TYR A 118 40.03 -24.97 -5.41
N LEU A 119 39.58 -24.44 -4.28
CA LEU A 119 38.66 -23.31 -4.22
C LEU A 119 39.38 -21.98 -4.52
N GLN A 120 38.68 -21.08 -5.19
CA GLN A 120 39.07 -19.68 -5.34
C GLN A 120 38.88 -18.95 -4.00
N GLU A 121 37.72 -19.19 -3.37
CA GLU A 121 37.32 -18.61 -2.09
C GLU A 121 36.65 -19.69 -1.24
N ASN A 122 36.95 -19.69 0.05
CA ASN A 122 36.42 -20.64 1.04
C ASN A 122 35.02 -20.22 1.52
N ILE A 123 34.10 -19.99 0.59
CA ILE A 123 32.73 -19.59 0.86
C ILE A 123 31.75 -20.42 0.04
N VAL A 124 30.59 -20.68 0.63
CA VAL A 124 29.42 -21.21 -0.09
C VAL A 124 28.66 -20.03 -0.67
N THR A 125 28.31 -20.10 -1.95
CA THR A 125 27.57 -19.02 -2.64
C THR A 125 26.29 -19.55 -3.24
N ASP A 126 25.28 -18.69 -3.40
CA ASP A 126 24.07 -19.00 -4.16
C ASP A 126 24.26 -18.59 -5.63
N ARG A 127 23.90 -19.49 -6.55
CA ARG A 127 23.80 -19.22 -7.98
C ARG A 127 22.46 -19.73 -8.49
N ASN A 128 21.58 -18.80 -8.86
CA ASN A 128 20.23 -19.10 -9.37
C ASN A 128 19.41 -19.99 -8.42
N GLY A 129 19.52 -19.79 -7.10
CA GLY A 129 18.81 -20.57 -6.10
C GLY A 129 19.45 -21.92 -5.79
N ARG A 130 20.68 -22.17 -6.25
CA ARG A 130 21.47 -23.36 -5.93
C ARG A 130 22.71 -22.98 -5.15
N PHE A 131 23.04 -23.73 -4.11
CA PHE A 131 24.30 -23.53 -3.41
C PHE A 131 25.44 -24.17 -4.18
N VAL A 132 26.51 -23.40 -4.40
CA VAL A 132 27.67 -23.76 -5.20
C VAL A 132 28.98 -23.30 -4.53
N LEU A 133 30.07 -23.99 -4.86
CA LEU A 133 31.43 -23.62 -4.49
C LEU A 133 32.13 -22.92 -5.65
N ILE A 134 32.99 -21.96 -5.35
CA ILE A 134 33.79 -21.26 -6.36
C ILE A 134 35.12 -22.00 -6.53
N VAL A 135 35.26 -22.75 -7.62
CA VAL A 135 36.43 -23.60 -7.91
C VAL A 135 37.32 -22.91 -8.95
N LYS A 136 38.64 -22.93 -8.77
CA LYS A 136 39.59 -22.44 -9.79
C LYS A 136 39.45 -23.29 -11.06
N THR A 137 39.42 -22.65 -12.23
CA THR A 137 39.23 -23.37 -13.51
C THR A 137 40.27 -24.48 -13.72
N ALA A 138 41.51 -24.27 -13.27
CA ALA A 138 42.59 -25.27 -13.33
C ALA A 138 42.30 -26.56 -12.54
N HIS A 139 41.51 -26.48 -11.46
CA HIS A 139 41.19 -27.60 -10.57
C HIS A 139 39.80 -28.18 -10.80
N ARG A 140 39.15 -27.85 -11.92
CA ARG A 140 37.80 -28.36 -12.25
C ARG A 140 37.69 -29.88 -12.22
N LYS A 141 38.73 -30.60 -12.67
CA LYS A 141 38.73 -32.07 -12.74
C LYS A 141 38.94 -32.73 -11.37
N ASN A 142 39.46 -31.99 -10.39
CA ASN A 142 39.77 -32.51 -9.06
C ASN A 142 38.53 -32.65 -8.18
N LEU A 143 37.50 -31.85 -8.42
CA LEU A 143 36.24 -31.90 -7.67
C LEU A 143 35.09 -32.33 -8.60
N PRO A 144 34.54 -33.54 -8.44
CA PRO A 144 33.42 -33.99 -9.26
C PRO A 144 32.14 -33.23 -8.89
N GLY A 145 31.43 -32.76 -9.91
CA GLY A 145 30.25 -31.90 -9.73
C GLY A 145 29.69 -31.36 -11.03
N ILE A 146 28.65 -30.55 -10.94
CA ILE A 146 27.97 -29.89 -12.05
C ILE A 146 28.38 -28.41 -12.07
N VAL A 147 28.71 -27.87 -13.25
CA VAL A 147 29.08 -26.45 -13.41
C VAL A 147 27.85 -25.63 -13.77
N HIS A 148 27.55 -24.61 -12.98
CA HIS A 148 26.40 -23.69 -13.16
C HIS A 148 26.78 -22.36 -13.82
N GLY A 149 28.06 -22.17 -14.11
CA GLY A 149 28.58 -21.02 -14.83
C GLY A 149 30.05 -20.76 -14.52
N SER A 150 30.60 -19.75 -15.17
CA SER A 150 31.95 -19.24 -14.93
C SER A 150 31.91 -17.80 -14.44
N SER A 151 32.98 -17.36 -13.79
CA SER A 151 33.20 -15.94 -13.50
C SER A 151 33.39 -15.13 -14.79
N SER A 152 33.18 -13.81 -14.72
CA SER A 152 33.35 -12.91 -15.88
C SER A 152 34.76 -12.93 -16.46
N SER A 153 35.78 -13.21 -15.64
CA SER A 153 37.17 -13.36 -16.06
C SER A 153 37.52 -14.77 -16.55
N GLY A 154 36.61 -15.75 -16.40
CA GLY A 154 36.84 -17.16 -16.72
C GLY A 154 37.78 -17.89 -15.75
N ALA A 155 38.31 -17.21 -14.73
CA ALA A 155 39.30 -17.76 -13.81
C ALA A 155 38.71 -18.77 -12.79
N SER A 156 37.39 -18.74 -12.59
CA SER A 156 36.71 -19.59 -11.62
C SER A 156 35.38 -20.10 -12.16
N LEU A 157 34.95 -21.25 -11.63
CA LEU A 157 33.73 -21.94 -11.99
C LEU A 157 32.84 -22.08 -10.76
N PHE A 158 31.53 -21.86 -10.94
CA PHE A 158 30.52 -22.11 -9.93
C PHE A 158 30.12 -23.59 -10.03
N LEU A 159 30.60 -24.40 -9.08
CA LEU A 159 30.47 -25.86 -9.12
C LEU A 159 29.63 -26.36 -7.95
N GLU A 160 28.65 -27.20 -8.27
CA GLU A 160 27.84 -27.98 -7.33
C GLU A 160 28.44 -29.39 -7.19
N PRO A 161 28.96 -29.77 -6.02
CA PRO A 161 29.48 -31.12 -5.78
C PRO A 161 28.42 -32.21 -6.02
N LEU A 162 28.81 -33.36 -6.59
CA LEU A 162 27.85 -34.43 -6.94
C LEU A 162 26.99 -34.91 -5.76
N ASN A 163 27.54 -35.01 -4.55
CA ASN A 163 26.82 -35.43 -3.35
C ASN A 163 25.81 -34.40 -2.84
N THR A 164 25.83 -33.16 -3.36
CA THR A 164 24.91 -32.09 -2.99
C THR A 164 23.78 -31.91 -4.00
N VAL A 165 23.86 -32.54 -5.18
CA VAL A 165 22.90 -32.36 -6.28
C VAL A 165 21.48 -32.72 -5.87
N ASP A 166 21.30 -33.87 -5.22
CA ASP A 166 19.97 -34.32 -4.79
C ASP A 166 19.39 -33.41 -3.70
N ILE A 167 20.22 -32.98 -2.75
CA ILE A 167 19.79 -32.07 -1.68
C ILE A 167 19.38 -30.70 -2.24
N ASN A 168 20.13 -30.18 -3.21
CA ASN A 168 19.79 -28.94 -3.90
C ASN A 168 18.50 -29.09 -4.72
N ASN A 169 18.31 -30.21 -5.43
CA ASN A 169 17.05 -30.51 -6.13
C ASN A 169 15.86 -30.49 -5.16
N ASP A 170 16.01 -31.17 -4.01
CA ASP A 170 14.97 -31.21 -2.96
C ASP A 170 14.67 -29.82 -2.41
N ILE A 171 15.70 -29.00 -2.14
CA ILE A 171 15.51 -27.62 -1.67
C ILE A 171 14.74 -26.79 -2.70
N VAL A 172 15.09 -26.87 -4.00
CA VAL A 172 14.39 -26.14 -5.05
C VAL A 172 12.91 -26.57 -5.11
N ALA A 173 12.65 -27.88 -5.07
CA ALA A 173 11.28 -28.40 -5.05
C ALA A 173 10.50 -27.95 -3.80
N LEU A 174 11.13 -27.92 -2.62
CA LEU A 174 10.52 -27.43 -1.38
C LEU A 174 10.23 -25.92 -1.42
N VAL A 175 11.11 -25.12 -2.02
CA VAL A 175 10.86 -23.68 -2.23
C VAL A 175 9.66 -23.47 -3.15
N GLU A 176 9.56 -24.23 -4.24
CA GLU A 176 8.40 -24.15 -5.14
C GLU A 176 7.10 -24.56 -4.41
N GLN A 177 7.13 -25.65 -3.64
CA GLN A 177 6.00 -26.07 -2.81
C GLN A 177 5.60 -25.00 -1.78
N GLU A 178 6.58 -24.32 -1.17
CA GLU A 178 6.32 -23.21 -0.25
C GLU A 178 5.60 -22.07 -0.96
N GLN A 179 6.04 -21.67 -2.15
CA GLN A 179 5.41 -20.59 -2.92
C GLN A 179 3.99 -20.94 -3.36
N ILE A 180 3.75 -22.19 -3.78
CA ILE A 180 2.41 -22.68 -4.12
C ILE A 180 1.49 -22.59 -2.89
N GLU A 181 1.97 -23.01 -1.73
CA GLU A 181 1.18 -23.00 -0.50
C GLU A 181 0.90 -21.57 0.00
N ILE A 182 1.91 -20.69 -0.05
CA ILE A 182 1.75 -19.26 0.23
C ILE A 182 0.68 -18.65 -0.68
N ARG A 183 0.73 -18.95 -1.98
CA ARG A 183 -0.26 -18.46 -2.95
C ARG A 183 -1.68 -18.93 -2.61
N LYS A 184 -1.86 -20.19 -2.18
CA LYS A 184 -3.17 -20.69 -1.74
C LYS A 184 -3.69 -19.93 -0.54
N ILE A 185 -2.85 -19.72 0.48
CA ILE A 185 -3.22 -18.96 1.68
C ILE A 185 -3.62 -17.53 1.31
N LEU A 186 -2.86 -16.87 0.42
CA LEU A 186 -3.18 -15.52 -0.04
C LEU A 186 -4.47 -15.47 -0.85
N LEU A 187 -4.74 -16.49 -1.67
CA LEU A 187 -5.99 -16.61 -2.40
C LEU A 187 -7.17 -16.76 -1.42
N GLU A 188 -7.08 -17.66 -0.44
CA GLU A 188 -8.11 -17.80 0.61
C GLU A 188 -8.36 -16.48 1.36
N LEU A 189 -7.30 -15.77 1.74
CA LEU A 189 -7.42 -14.45 2.38
C LEU A 189 -7.99 -13.38 1.44
N THR A 190 -7.77 -13.49 0.15
CA THR A 190 -8.36 -12.57 -0.85
C THR A 190 -9.85 -12.90 -1.03
N ASP A 191 -10.19 -14.18 -1.03
CA ASP A 191 -11.54 -14.69 -1.29
C ASP A 191 -12.52 -14.29 -0.18
N ILE A 192 -12.11 -14.31 1.09
CA ILE A 192 -12.97 -13.83 2.20
C ILE A 192 -13.44 -12.37 2.00
N PHE A 193 -12.64 -11.53 1.33
CA PHE A 193 -13.04 -10.17 0.99
C PHE A 193 -13.86 -10.14 -0.31
N ARG A 194 -13.49 -10.96 -1.31
CA ARG A 194 -14.20 -11.06 -2.59
C ARG A 194 -15.65 -11.51 -2.41
N GLU A 195 -15.90 -12.49 -1.55
CA GLU A 195 -17.23 -12.98 -1.18
C GLU A 195 -18.14 -11.87 -0.64
N ARG A 196 -17.54 -10.83 -0.06
CA ARG A 196 -18.24 -9.66 0.50
C ARG A 196 -18.03 -8.39 -0.33
N SER A 197 -17.79 -8.52 -1.62
CA SER A 197 -17.59 -7.40 -2.55
C SER A 197 -18.73 -6.35 -2.51
N SER A 198 -19.99 -6.78 -2.41
CA SER A 198 -21.13 -5.85 -2.26
C SER A 198 -21.05 -5.03 -0.98
N ASP A 199 -20.69 -5.66 0.14
CA ASP A 199 -20.52 -4.97 1.43
C ASP A 199 -19.34 -4.01 1.40
N LEU A 200 -18.25 -4.37 0.70
CA LEU A 200 -17.09 -3.51 0.49
C LEU A 200 -17.46 -2.27 -0.32
N ASN A 201 -18.14 -2.44 -1.47
CA ASN A 201 -18.57 -1.32 -2.30
C ASN A 201 -19.49 -0.38 -1.52
N GLN A 202 -20.48 -0.93 -0.80
CA GLN A 202 -21.35 -0.13 0.06
C GLN A 202 -20.56 0.65 1.13
N THR A 203 -19.56 0.00 1.73
CA THR A 203 -18.70 0.61 2.74
C THR A 203 -17.85 1.73 2.17
N ILE A 204 -17.26 1.52 0.99
CA ILE A 204 -16.41 2.49 0.28
C ILE A 204 -17.23 3.71 -0.13
N ASP A 205 -18.44 3.51 -0.66
CA ASP A 205 -19.35 4.61 -1.00
C ASP A 205 -19.74 5.44 0.23
N ALA A 206 -20.07 4.76 1.34
CA ALA A 206 -20.47 5.41 2.58
C ALA A 206 -19.32 6.22 3.19
N ILE A 207 -18.11 5.63 3.28
CA ILE A 207 -16.95 6.32 3.84
C ILE A 207 -16.46 7.45 2.95
N THR A 208 -16.59 7.33 1.62
CA THR A 208 -16.27 8.40 0.67
C THR A 208 -17.19 9.61 0.90
N LYS A 209 -18.49 9.38 1.10
CA LYS A 209 -19.44 10.46 1.44
C LYS A 209 -19.08 11.13 2.76
N ILE A 210 -18.69 10.35 3.77
CA ILE A 210 -18.24 10.87 5.08
C ILE A 210 -16.96 11.71 4.91
N ASP A 211 -16.00 11.23 4.11
CA ASP A 211 -14.74 11.93 3.84
C ASP A 211 -14.99 13.27 3.13
N VAL A 212 -15.89 13.31 2.14
CA VAL A 212 -16.30 14.55 1.47
C VAL A 212 -16.97 15.53 2.45
N ILE A 213 -17.83 15.06 3.36
CA ILE A 213 -18.44 15.91 4.38
C ILE A 213 -17.37 16.48 5.32
N HIS A 214 -16.42 15.64 5.75
CA HIS A 214 -15.31 16.07 6.59
C HIS A 214 -14.41 17.09 5.88
N ALA A 215 -14.11 16.87 4.60
CA ALA A 215 -13.35 17.79 3.76
C ALA A 215 -14.06 19.15 3.63
N LYS A 216 -15.38 19.16 3.40
CA LYS A 216 -16.19 20.39 3.39
C LYS A 216 -16.16 21.12 4.73
N ALA A 217 -16.26 20.41 5.85
CA ALA A 217 -16.17 21.01 7.18
C ALA A 217 -14.78 21.62 7.46
N CYS A 218 -13.71 20.91 7.09
CA CYS A 218 -12.34 21.40 7.19
C CYS A 218 -12.10 22.60 6.27
N PHE A 219 -12.64 22.59 5.06
CA PHE A 219 -12.57 23.72 4.13
C PHE A 219 -13.35 24.93 4.67
N SER A 220 -14.56 24.72 5.19
CA SER A 220 -15.34 25.78 5.84
C SER A 220 -14.56 26.43 6.98
N LYS A 221 -13.94 25.64 7.88
CA LYS A 221 -13.08 26.18 8.93
C LYS A 221 -11.87 26.95 8.39
N LEU A 222 -11.25 26.48 7.31
CA LEU A 222 -10.09 27.14 6.68
C LEU A 222 -10.46 28.52 6.14
N VAL A 223 -11.65 28.66 5.56
CA VAL A 223 -12.09 29.91 4.92
C VAL A 223 -12.98 30.78 5.80
N GLY A 224 -13.23 30.37 7.05
CA GLY A 224 -14.22 31.04 7.91
C GLY A 224 -15.64 30.99 7.35
N GLY A 225 -15.98 29.89 6.66
CA GLY A 225 -17.27 29.69 6.01
C GLY A 225 -18.44 29.69 6.98
N ILE A 226 -19.56 30.23 6.51
CA ILE A 226 -20.81 30.36 7.26
C ILE A 226 -21.89 29.59 6.50
N GLU A 227 -22.80 28.94 7.23
CA GLU A 227 -23.97 28.30 6.64
C GLU A 227 -24.91 29.37 6.06
N PRO A 228 -25.18 29.37 4.73
CA PRO A 228 -26.04 30.37 4.13
C PRO A 228 -27.51 30.09 4.47
N THR A 229 -28.29 31.16 4.64
CA THR A 229 -29.75 31.06 4.64
C THR A 229 -30.27 31.08 3.21
N LEU A 230 -31.09 30.11 2.82
CA LEU A 230 -31.65 30.03 1.47
C LEU A 230 -32.87 30.94 1.35
N SER A 231 -32.82 31.91 0.42
CA SER A 231 -33.95 32.76 0.06
C SER A 231 -34.95 32.02 -0.84
N THR A 232 -36.24 32.31 -0.66
CA THR A 232 -37.34 31.84 -1.52
C THR A 232 -37.98 32.94 -2.38
N ASP A 233 -37.66 34.20 -2.08
CA ASP A 233 -38.20 35.38 -2.77
C ASP A 233 -37.29 35.87 -3.91
N GLY A 234 -36.11 35.28 -4.08
CA GLY A 234 -35.13 35.70 -5.10
C GLY A 234 -34.13 36.74 -4.60
N THR A 235 -34.16 37.08 -3.31
CA THR A 235 -33.17 37.94 -2.66
C THR A 235 -31.80 37.27 -2.58
N LEU A 236 -30.75 37.98 -3.01
CA LEU A 236 -29.36 37.58 -2.83
C LEU A 236 -28.65 38.60 -1.97
N GLU A 237 -28.20 38.15 -0.79
CA GLU A 237 -27.42 38.97 0.12
C GLU A 237 -26.09 38.27 0.46
N LEU A 238 -25.00 38.95 0.18
CA LEU A 238 -23.64 38.56 0.55
C LEU A 238 -23.07 39.67 1.44
N ARG A 239 -22.77 39.33 2.69
CA ARG A 239 -22.15 40.24 3.66
C ARG A 239 -20.68 39.87 3.86
N SER A 240 -19.80 40.84 3.69
CA SER A 240 -18.35 40.68 3.83
C SER A 240 -17.78 39.48 3.06
N ALA A 241 -18.33 39.21 1.87
CA ALA A 241 -17.96 38.05 1.08
C ALA A 241 -16.55 38.19 0.53
N ARG A 242 -15.79 37.10 0.56
CA ARG A 242 -14.43 37.01 0.08
C ARG A 242 -14.34 35.90 -0.96
N HIS A 243 -13.53 36.10 -1.99
CA HIS A 243 -13.30 35.04 -2.97
C HIS A 243 -12.39 33.96 -2.38
N PRO A 244 -12.86 32.70 -2.18
CA PRO A 244 -12.09 31.69 -1.44
C PRO A 244 -10.73 31.36 -2.05
N LEU A 245 -10.61 31.32 -3.39
CA LEU A 245 -9.33 31.04 -4.07
C LEU A 245 -8.31 32.20 -3.99
N LEU A 246 -8.71 33.38 -3.54
CA LEU A 246 -7.80 34.51 -3.31
C LEU A 246 -7.25 34.51 -1.87
N MET A 247 -7.79 33.67 -1.00
CA MET A 247 -7.35 33.60 0.40
C MET A 247 -5.96 32.95 0.49
N PRO A 248 -5.01 33.54 1.25
CA PRO A 248 -3.65 33.01 1.36
C PRO A 248 -3.59 31.53 1.78
N ALA A 249 -4.41 31.14 2.77
CA ALA A 249 -4.46 29.78 3.27
C ALA A 249 -4.94 28.75 2.22
N VAL A 250 -5.81 29.15 1.29
CA VAL A 250 -6.28 28.31 0.19
C VAL A 250 -5.21 28.20 -0.90
N ARG A 251 -4.60 29.33 -1.27
CA ARG A 251 -3.51 29.37 -2.26
C ARG A 251 -2.31 28.53 -1.84
N GLU A 252 -1.92 28.62 -0.57
CA GLU A 252 -0.83 27.82 -0.01
C GLU A 252 -1.12 26.33 -0.12
N ARG A 253 -2.34 25.88 0.21
CA ARG A 253 -2.74 24.48 0.04
C ARG A 253 -2.71 24.03 -1.42
N LEU A 254 -3.16 24.86 -2.36
CA LEU A 254 -3.12 24.55 -3.79
C LEU A 254 -1.68 24.44 -4.31
N ARG A 255 -0.78 25.34 -3.87
CA ARG A 255 0.65 25.27 -4.20
C ARG A 255 1.28 23.98 -3.68
N ASN A 256 1.03 23.64 -2.42
CA ASN A 256 1.58 22.43 -1.81
C ASN A 256 1.00 21.15 -2.45
N ALA A 257 -0.24 21.20 -2.93
CA ALA A 257 -0.85 20.10 -3.69
C ALA A 257 -0.24 19.95 -5.09
N GLY A 258 0.08 21.07 -5.76
CA GLY A 258 0.67 21.09 -7.11
C GLY A 258 2.17 20.75 -7.17
N GLN A 259 2.91 20.88 -6.07
CA GLN A 259 4.36 20.58 -6.00
C GLN A 259 4.74 19.09 -6.14
N THR A 260 3.78 18.19 -6.37
CA THR A 260 4.08 16.79 -6.74
C THR A 260 4.39 16.61 -8.23
N THR A 261 4.20 17.64 -9.07
CA THR A 261 4.60 17.64 -10.47
C THR A 261 5.00 19.05 -10.93
N VAL A 262 6.27 19.22 -11.34
CA VAL A 262 6.87 20.35 -12.09
C VAL A 262 7.61 21.45 -11.30
N ASP A 263 8.85 21.64 -11.75
CA ASP A 263 9.91 22.66 -11.56
C ASP A 263 9.70 23.89 -10.65
N GLN A 264 10.62 24.01 -9.68
CA GLN A 264 10.80 25.14 -8.77
C GLN A 264 11.54 26.35 -9.40
N SER A 265 11.09 26.87 -10.54
CA SER A 265 11.78 28.02 -11.16
C SER A 265 10.84 29.11 -11.64
N SER A 266 10.10 29.68 -10.68
CA SER A 266 9.40 30.99 -10.66
C SER A 266 8.26 30.80 -9.65
N VAL A 267 8.07 31.58 -8.59
CA VAL A 267 7.88 33.02 -8.56
C VAL A 267 8.15 33.47 -7.12
N ASN A 268 8.93 34.53 -6.97
CA ASN A 268 9.07 35.27 -5.71
C ASN A 268 7.81 36.14 -5.51
N GLU A 269 6.65 35.49 -5.42
CA GLU A 269 5.35 36.15 -5.28
C GLU A 269 5.17 36.45 -3.79
N GLN A 270 5.29 37.72 -3.43
CA GLN A 270 4.90 38.22 -2.11
C GLN A 270 3.52 37.67 -1.77
N ILE A 271 3.39 36.99 -0.63
CA ILE A 271 2.12 36.45 -0.14
C ILE A 271 1.14 37.64 -0.09
N PRO A 272 0.08 37.65 -0.90
CA PRO A 272 -0.80 38.81 -0.95
C PRO A 272 -1.59 38.92 0.35
N SER A 273 -1.92 40.17 0.72
CA SER A 273 -2.83 40.49 1.81
C SER A 273 -4.16 39.75 1.66
N GLU A 274 -4.87 39.51 2.76
CA GLU A 274 -6.21 38.93 2.69
C GLU A 274 -7.10 39.65 1.67
N PRO A 275 -7.95 38.93 0.91
CA PRO A 275 -8.85 39.57 -0.03
C PRO A 275 -9.81 40.51 0.71
N VAL A 276 -9.96 41.71 0.15
CA VAL A 276 -10.87 42.74 0.67
C VAL A 276 -12.31 42.21 0.58
N PRO A 277 -13.08 42.21 1.67
CA PRO A 277 -14.45 41.72 1.66
C PRO A 277 -15.38 42.67 0.89
N VAL A 278 -16.34 42.10 0.16
CA VAL A 278 -17.34 42.83 -0.63
C VAL A 278 -18.74 42.53 -0.11
N ASN A 279 -19.59 43.56 -0.07
CA ASN A 279 -21.01 43.43 0.22
C ASN A 279 -21.80 43.48 -1.08
N LEU A 280 -22.77 42.59 -1.26
CA LEU A 280 -23.67 42.58 -2.40
C LEU A 280 -25.09 42.31 -1.93
N LEU A 281 -26.03 43.14 -2.37
CA LEU A 281 -27.45 43.01 -2.06
C LEU A 281 -28.26 43.21 -3.33
N LEU A 282 -29.01 42.19 -3.72
CA LEU A 282 -29.98 42.23 -4.80
C LEU A 282 -31.33 41.79 -4.24
N ILE A 283 -32.32 42.68 -4.36
CA ILE A 283 -33.69 42.44 -3.91
C ILE A 283 -34.62 42.61 -5.11
N PRO A 284 -35.52 41.66 -5.41
CA PRO A 284 -36.52 41.82 -6.47
C PRO A 284 -37.30 43.14 -6.37
N PRO A 285 -37.64 43.78 -7.51
CA PRO A 285 -37.50 43.29 -8.88
C PRO A 285 -36.11 43.52 -9.50
N ILE A 286 -35.12 43.99 -8.71
CA ILE A 286 -33.77 44.26 -9.21
C ILE A 286 -33.06 42.93 -9.48
N THR A 287 -32.83 42.64 -10.76
CA THR A 287 -32.17 41.42 -11.23
C THR A 287 -30.80 41.67 -11.87
N THR A 288 -30.44 42.93 -12.09
CA THR A 288 -29.21 43.33 -12.81
C THR A 288 -28.39 44.32 -11.99
N LEU A 289 -27.11 44.04 -11.84
CA LEU A 289 -26.10 44.94 -11.26
C LEU A 289 -25.05 45.25 -12.31
N VAL A 290 -24.88 46.53 -12.65
CA VAL A 290 -23.80 46.99 -13.54
C VAL A 290 -22.62 47.43 -12.68
N ILE A 291 -21.49 46.75 -12.83
CA ILE A 291 -20.23 47.05 -12.12
C ILE A 291 -19.29 47.76 -13.10
N THR A 292 -18.84 48.96 -12.74
CA THR A 292 -17.85 49.73 -13.52
C THR A 292 -16.62 50.01 -12.67
N GLY A 293 -15.43 49.99 -13.26
CA GLY A 293 -14.19 50.29 -12.55
C GLY A 293 -12.96 50.21 -13.47
N PRO A 294 -11.77 50.63 -12.99
CA PRO A 294 -10.52 50.45 -13.72
C PRO A 294 -10.16 48.96 -13.83
N ASN A 295 -9.33 48.60 -14.82
CA ASN A 295 -8.94 47.21 -15.09
C ASN A 295 -8.36 46.44 -13.89
N THR A 296 -7.78 47.14 -12.92
CA THR A 296 -7.15 46.57 -11.71
C THR A 296 -7.99 46.80 -10.44
N GLY A 297 -9.26 47.19 -10.58
CA GLY A 297 -10.12 47.56 -9.46
C GLY A 297 -10.78 46.41 -8.72
N GLY A 298 -10.60 45.15 -9.17
CA GLY A 298 -11.23 43.95 -8.63
C GLY A 298 -10.24 42.82 -8.39
#